data_AF-A0A2S9J480-F1
#
_entry.id   AF-A0A2S9J480-F1
#
_cell.length_a   1.000
_cell.length_b   1.000
_cell.length_c   1.000
_cell.angle_alpha   90.00
_cell.angle_beta   90.00
_cell.angle_gamma   90.00
#
_symmetry.space_group_name_H-M   'P 1'
#
loop_
_entity.id
_entity.type
_entity.pdbx_description
1 polymer ?
#
loop_
_entity_poly.entity_id
_entity_poly.type
_entity_poly.pdbx_seq_one_letter_code
_entity_poly.pdbx_strand_id
1 'polypeptide(L)'
;MLTNYLHERKDFPDLLRLLEQETGIFAYLIEKDYWIMHVLYGLKKMGLKFELKGGTSLSKGHQIIHRFSEDIDIHIHPPQELNVNTNPKKIKPNQIKSRKEYYDWLAENLNLMSYWGE
;
A
#
# COMPACT_ATOMS: atom_id res chain seq x y z
N MET A 1 12.13 0.66 19.78
CA MET A 1 10.85 1.05 20.40
C MET A 1 9.77 0.18 19.80
N LEU A 2 8.97 -0.49 20.62
CA LEU A 2 7.74 -1.16 20.14
C LEU A 2 6.83 -0.07 19.59
N THR A 3 6.67 0.00 18.27
CA THR A 3 5.66 0.85 17.66
C THR A 3 4.35 0.08 17.70
N ASN A 4 3.55 0.30 18.75
CA ASN A 4 2.19 -0.21 18.74
C ASN A 4 1.42 0.59 17.69
N TYR A 5 0.96 -0.08 16.63
CA TYR A 5 0.11 0.56 15.62
C TYR A 5 -1.28 0.85 16.20
N LEU A 6 -2.00 1.83 15.64
CA LEU A 6 -3.34 2.19 16.12
C LEU A 6 -4.30 0.98 16.08
N HIS A 7 -4.22 0.16 15.04
CA HIS A 7 -5.06 -1.04 14.87
C HIS A 7 -4.77 -2.16 15.88
N GLU A 8 -3.66 -2.10 16.62
CA GLU A 8 -3.34 -3.08 17.67
C GLU A 8 -3.96 -2.72 19.02
N ARG A 9 -4.54 -1.53 19.13
CA ARG A 9 -5.20 -1.09 20.35
C ARG A 9 -6.59 -1.72 20.46
N LYS A 10 -6.95 -2.15 21.66
CA LYS A 10 -8.29 -2.72 21.94
C LYS A 10 -9.43 -1.74 21.66
N ASP A 11 -9.16 -0.43 21.76
CA ASP A 11 -10.12 0.66 21.55
C ASP A 11 -10.11 1.20 20.11
N PHE A 12 -9.40 0.57 19.17
CA PHE A 12 -9.38 1.02 17.77
C PHE A 12 -10.79 1.16 17.16
N PRO A 13 -11.75 0.23 17.38
CA PRO A 13 -13.11 0.40 16.88
C PRO A 13 -13.85 1.59 17.52
N ASP A 14 -13.57 1.90 18.79
CA ASP A 14 -14.17 3.06 19.47
C ASP A 14 -13.64 4.37 18.90
N LEU A 15 -12.33 4.42 18.59
CA LEU A 15 -11.72 5.57 17.95
C LEU A 15 -12.34 5.85 16.57
N LEU A 16 -12.60 4.81 15.77
CA LEU A 16 -13.26 4.96 14.47
C LEU A 16 -14.68 5.52 14.61
N ARG A 17 -15.46 5.01 15.58
CA ARG A 17 -16.82 5.53 15.88
C ARG A 17 -16.81 6.97 16.36
N LEU A 18 -15.84 7.35 17.19
CA LEU A 18 -15.68 8.73 17.64
C LEU A 18 -15.39 9.66 16.45
N LEU A 19 -14.46 9.28 15.57
CA LEU A 19 -14.13 10.06 14.38
C LEU A 19 -15.32 10.17 13.43
N GLU A 20 -16.14 9.13 13.30
CA GLU A 20 -17.38 9.20 12.53
C GLU A 20 -18.34 10.25 13.08
N GLN A 21 -18.52 10.30 14.41
CA GLN A 21 -19.35 11.31 15.06
C GLN A 21 -18.80 12.74 14.88
N GLU A 22 -17.48 12.92 14.96
CA GLU A 22 -16.84 14.23 14.86
C GLU A 22 -16.78 14.76 13.42
N THR A 23 -16.53 13.87 12.46
CA THR A 23 -16.26 14.27 11.06
C THR A 23 -17.47 14.07 10.14
N GLY A 24 -18.45 13.26 10.54
CA GLY A 24 -19.56 12.82 9.68
C GLY A 24 -19.14 11.81 8.59
N ILE A 25 -17.90 11.34 8.59
CA ILE A 25 -17.40 10.33 7.66
C ILE A 25 -17.66 8.95 8.28
N PHE A 26 -18.32 8.05 7.55
CA PHE A 26 -18.58 6.70 8.06
C PHE A 26 -17.30 5.99 8.53
N ALA A 27 -17.34 5.35 9.71
CA ALA A 27 -16.18 4.71 10.33
C ALA A 27 -15.46 3.74 9.38
N TYR A 28 -16.19 2.99 8.56
CA TYR A 28 -15.60 2.04 7.60
C TYR A 28 -14.74 2.74 6.51
N LEU A 29 -15.07 3.98 6.13
CA LEU A 29 -14.26 4.76 5.18
C LEU A 29 -12.99 5.27 5.83
N ILE A 30 -13.07 5.68 7.10
CA ILE A 30 -11.92 6.11 7.91
C ILE A 30 -10.95 4.94 8.09
N GLU A 31 -11.47 3.78 8.47
CA GLU A 31 -10.69 2.56 8.62
C GLU A 31 -10.00 2.17 7.32
N LYS A 32 -10.72 2.21 6.20
CA LYS A 32 -10.16 1.92 4.88
C LYS A 32 -9.02 2.85 4.52
N ASP A 33 -9.20 4.15 4.73
CA ASP A 33 -8.16 5.15 4.49
C ASP A 33 -6.92 4.89 5.37
N TYR A 34 -7.14 4.52 6.64
CA TYR A 34 -6.07 4.11 7.55
C TYR A 34 -5.28 2.93 7.01
N TRP A 35 -5.94 1.86 6.54
CA TRP A 35 -5.26 0.70 5.99
C TRP A 35 -4.47 1.01 4.70
N ILE A 36 -5.01 1.86 3.81
CA ILE A 36 -4.29 2.35 2.62
C ILE A 36 -3.00 3.07 3.04
N MET A 37 -3.08 3.96 4.03
CA MET A 37 -1.89 4.67 4.53
C MET A 37 -0.91 3.72 5.24
N HIS A 38 -1.41 2.70 5.94
CA HIS A 38 -0.59 1.68 6.59
C HIS A 38 0.19 0.84 5.57
N VAL A 39 -0.43 0.47 4.44
CA VAL A 39 0.26 -0.20 3.32
C VAL A 39 1.41 0.66 2.79
N LEU A 40 1.16 1.94 2.52
CA LEU A 40 2.19 2.86 2.02
C LEU A 40 3.34 3.04 3.01
N TYR A 41 3.02 3.11 4.30
CA TYR A 41 4.00 3.14 5.38
C TYR A 41 4.85 1.87 5.41
N GLY A 42 4.22 0.69 5.36
CA GLY A 42 4.89 -0.61 5.35
C GLY A 42 5.84 -0.76 4.16
N LEU A 43 5.38 -0.45 2.94
CA LEU A 43 6.21 -0.44 1.74
C LEU A 43 7.44 0.46 1.89
N LYS A 44 7.26 1.66 2.48
CA LYS A 44 8.36 2.59 2.72
C LYS A 44 9.35 2.05 3.75
N LYS A 45 8.86 1.41 4.82
CA LYS A 45 9.69 0.80 5.87
C LYS A 45 10.53 -0.37 5.36
N MET A 46 10.00 -1.14 4.41
CA MET A 46 10.73 -2.20 3.73
C MET A 46 11.84 -1.69 2.79
N GLY A 47 11.94 -0.38 2.57
CA GLY A 47 12.94 0.20 1.67
C GLY A 47 12.62 0.01 0.18
N LEU A 48 11.40 -0.44 -0.15
CA LEU A 48 10.98 -0.60 -1.54
C LEU A 48 10.88 0.77 -2.22
N LYS A 49 11.33 0.82 -3.48
CA LYS A 49 11.11 1.98 -4.35
C LYS A 49 9.78 1.78 -5.07
N PHE A 50 8.82 2.68 -4.85
CA PHE A 50 7.49 2.58 -5.44
C PHE A 50 6.90 3.95 -5.78
N GLU A 51 5.89 3.94 -6.64
CA GLU A 51 5.09 5.10 -7.03
C GLU A 51 3.62 4.83 -6.71
N LEU A 52 2.95 5.78 -6.04
CA LEU A 52 1.49 5.78 -5.89
C LEU A 52 0.85 6.33 -7.17
N LYS A 53 -0.17 5.65 -7.69
CA LYS A 53 -0.86 5.99 -8.94
C LYS A 53 -2.37 6.13 -8.70
N GLY A 54 -3.10 6.36 -9.80
CA GLY A 54 -4.56 6.33 -9.83
C GLY A 54 -5.24 7.46 -9.04
N GLY A 55 -6.47 7.18 -8.59
CA GLY A 55 -7.25 8.14 -7.82
C GLY A 55 -6.62 8.52 -6.48
N THR A 56 -5.90 7.59 -5.86
CA THR A 56 -5.24 7.79 -4.55
C THR A 56 -4.09 8.78 -4.65
N SER A 57 -3.28 8.76 -5.72
CA SER A 57 -2.24 9.79 -5.89
C SER A 57 -2.84 11.18 -6.14
N LEU A 58 -3.94 11.26 -6.89
CA LEU A 58 -4.66 12.51 -7.14
C LEU A 58 -5.28 13.09 -5.87
N SER A 59 -5.82 12.25 -4.97
CA SER A 59 -6.44 12.72 -3.72
C SER A 59 -5.41 13.00 -2.62
N LYS A 60 -4.42 12.13 -2.42
CA LYS A 60 -3.47 12.22 -1.29
C LYS A 60 -2.20 12.98 -1.63
N GLY A 61 -1.62 12.76 -2.82
CA GLY A 61 -0.37 13.39 -3.23
C GLY A 61 -0.59 14.78 -3.81
N HIS A 62 -1.55 14.91 -4.72
CA HIS A 62 -1.81 16.16 -5.45
C HIS A 62 -2.97 16.99 -4.91
N GLN A 63 -3.85 16.41 -4.08
CA GLN A 63 -5.03 17.08 -3.52
C GLN A 63 -5.97 17.68 -4.60
N ILE A 64 -6.00 17.08 -5.79
CA ILE A 64 -6.81 17.54 -6.93
C ILE A 64 -8.26 17.06 -6.83
N ILE A 65 -8.49 15.93 -6.17
CA ILE A 65 -9.83 15.37 -5.96
C ILE A 65 -10.08 15.10 -4.47
N HIS A 66 -11.31 15.38 -4.02
CA HIS A 66 -11.72 15.24 -2.62
C HIS A 66 -12.75 14.11 -2.46
N ARG A 67 -12.35 12.88 -2.83
CA ARG A 67 -13.15 11.66 -2.60
C ARG A 67 -12.28 10.58 -1.96
N PHE A 68 -12.91 9.69 -1.23
CA PHE A 68 -12.26 8.47 -0.76
C PHE A 68 -11.85 7.60 -1.95
N SER A 69 -10.64 7.06 -1.89
CA SER A 69 -10.22 5.99 -2.80
C SER A 69 -10.35 4.68 -2.05
N GLU A 70 -11.05 3.74 -2.67
CA GLU A 70 -11.20 2.39 -2.12
C GLU A 70 -10.01 1.52 -2.48
N ASP A 71 -9.46 1.70 -3.68
CA ASP A 71 -8.34 0.94 -4.20
C ASP A 71 -7.02 1.70 -4.03
N ILE A 72 -5.92 0.94 -4.03
CA ILE A 72 -4.56 1.47 -4.08
C ILE A 72 -3.82 0.98 -5.33
N ASP A 73 -3.52 1.90 -6.23
CA ASP A 73 -2.72 1.62 -7.41
C ASP A 73 -1.24 1.90 -7.11
N ILE A 74 -0.40 0.86 -7.12
CA ILE A 74 1.02 0.99 -6.80
C ILE A 74 1.86 0.38 -7.91
N HIS A 75 2.92 1.11 -8.29
CA HIS A 75 4.00 0.55 -9.10
C HIS A 75 5.23 0.36 -8.25
N ILE A 76 5.61 -0.89 -7.98
CA ILE A 76 6.84 -1.22 -7.25
C ILE A 76 7.95 -1.45 -8.28
N HIS A 77 9.09 -0.80 -8.09
CA HIS A 77 10.25 -0.99 -8.94
C HIS A 77 11.04 -2.21 -8.48
N PRO A 78 11.51 -3.06 -9.42
CA PRO A 78 12.42 -4.14 -9.08
C PRO A 78 13.71 -3.57 -8.48
N PRO A 79 14.27 -4.23 -7.45
CA PRO A 79 15.63 -3.96 -7.00
C PRO A 79 16.62 -4.00 -8.17
N GLN A 80 17.64 -3.14 -8.12
CA GLN A 80 18.60 -3.00 -9.22
C GLN A 80 19.37 -4.30 -9.49
N GLU A 81 19.57 -5.10 -8.44
CA GLU A 81 20.28 -6.38 -8.41
C GLU A 81 19.58 -7.44 -9.28
N LEU A 82 18.25 -7.37 -9.43
CA LEU A 82 17.49 -8.33 -10.23
C LEU A 82 17.59 -8.08 -11.74
N ASN A 83 18.15 -6.95 -12.18
CA ASN A 83 18.38 -6.61 -13.60
C ASN A 83 17.14 -6.80 -14.51
N VAL A 84 15.97 -6.48 -14.01
CA VAL A 84 14.69 -6.72 -14.69
C VAL A 84 14.41 -5.64 -15.73
N ASN A 85 14.06 -6.04 -16.95
CA ASN A 85 13.60 -5.11 -17.96
C ASN A 85 12.11 -4.78 -17.76
N THR A 86 11.83 -3.58 -17.26
CA THR A 86 10.47 -3.09 -16.95
C THR A 86 9.71 -2.57 -18.17
N ASN A 87 10.32 -2.52 -19.37
CA ASN A 87 9.64 -2.05 -20.57
C ASN A 87 8.66 -3.13 -21.09
N PRO A 88 7.34 -2.87 -21.08
CA PRO A 88 6.35 -3.87 -21.48
C PRO A 88 6.44 -4.25 -22.98
N LYS A 89 7.04 -3.39 -23.81
CA LYS A 89 7.23 -3.66 -25.25
C LYS A 89 8.32 -4.71 -25.51
N LYS A 90 9.11 -5.07 -24.50
CA LYS A 90 10.22 -6.03 -24.61
C LYS A 90 9.74 -7.44 -24.22
N ILE A 91 9.37 -8.22 -25.23
CA ILE A 91 8.65 -9.49 -25.10
C ILE A 91 9.49 -10.75 -25.40
N LYS A 92 10.83 -10.65 -25.44
CA LYS A 92 11.66 -11.86 -25.62
C LYS A 92 11.43 -12.83 -24.45
N PRO A 93 11.51 -14.16 -24.65
CA PRO A 93 11.24 -15.14 -23.59
C PRO A 93 12.00 -14.88 -22.29
N ASN A 94 13.29 -14.55 -22.37
CA ASN A 94 14.09 -14.21 -21.19
C ASN A 94 13.60 -12.98 -20.42
N GLN A 95 13.00 -12.00 -21.11
CA GLN A 95 12.48 -10.77 -20.49
C GLN A 95 11.12 -10.99 -19.84
N ILE A 96 10.29 -11.86 -20.42
CA ILE A 96 9.04 -12.29 -19.80
C ILE A 96 9.36 -13.10 -18.55
N LYS A 97 10.31 -14.05 -18.67
CA LYS A 97 10.77 -14.87 -17.54
C LYS A 97 11.31 -14.02 -16.40
N SER A 98 12.20 -13.04 -16.67
CA SER A 98 12.76 -12.19 -15.61
C SER A 98 11.71 -11.32 -14.91
N ARG A 99 10.68 -10.86 -15.62
CA ARG A 99 9.54 -10.18 -14.99
C ARG A 99 8.71 -11.11 -14.12
N LYS A 100 8.50 -12.36 -14.54
CA LYS A 100 7.82 -13.35 -13.70
C LYS A 100 8.62 -13.63 -12.43
N GLU A 101 9.92 -13.89 -12.57
CA GLU A 101 10.84 -14.11 -11.42
C GLU A 101 10.83 -12.91 -10.46
N TYR A 102 10.76 -11.68 -10.98
CA TYR A 102 10.55 -10.50 -10.15
C TYR A 102 9.23 -10.51 -9.37
N TYR A 103 8.11 -10.85 -10.01
CA TYR A 103 6.82 -10.90 -9.30
C TYR A 103 6.76 -12.04 -8.29
N ASP A 104 7.37 -13.19 -8.60
CA ASP A 104 7.51 -14.30 -7.64
C ASP A 104 8.33 -13.84 -6.43
N TRP A 105 9.50 -13.23 -6.65
CA TRP A 105 10.33 -12.64 -5.60
C TRP A 105 9.56 -11.58 -4.79
N LEU A 106 8.82 -10.70 -5.46
CA LEU A 106 8.04 -9.66 -4.80
C LEU A 106 6.98 -10.28 -3.89
N ALA A 107 6.26 -11.31 -4.34
CA ALA A 107 5.26 -11.99 -3.52
C ALA A 107 5.87 -12.64 -2.26
N GLU A 108 7.07 -13.21 -2.38
CA GLU A 108 7.80 -13.81 -1.25
C GLU A 108 8.35 -12.76 -0.27
N ASN A 109 8.70 -11.58 -0.77
CA ASN A 109 9.34 -10.52 0.02
C ASN A 109 8.37 -9.44 0.48
N LEU A 110 7.13 -9.43 -0.01
CA LEU A 110 6.10 -8.48 0.37
C LEU A 110 5.51 -8.87 1.73
N ASN A 111 6.21 -8.50 2.80
CA ASN A 111 5.75 -8.66 4.17
C ASN A 111 5.44 -7.30 4.80
N LEU A 112 4.21 -6.84 4.63
CA LEU A 112 3.70 -5.70 5.37
C LEU A 112 3.47 -6.18 6.80
N MET A 113 4.24 -5.66 7.76
CA MET A 113 3.98 -5.89 9.18
C MET A 113 2.56 -5.41 9.52
N SER A 114 1.61 -6.33 9.54
CA SER A 114 0.30 -6.17 10.16
C SER A 114 -0.33 -7.52 10.41
N TYR A 115 -0.72 -7.71 11.67
CA TYR A 115 -1.82 -8.55 12.17
C TYR A 115 -2.54 -9.41 11.11
N TRP A 116 -2.21 -10.70 11.09
CA TRP A 116 -3.21 -11.72 10.79
C TRP A 116 -3.84 -12.05 12.13
N GLY A 117 -5.07 -11.59 12.35
CA GLY A 117 -5.82 -11.95 13.54
C GLY A 117 -5.99 -13.48 13.59
N GLU A 118 -5.29 -14.11 14.52
CA GLU A 118 -5.83 -15.22 15.31
C GLU A 118 -6.02 -14.72 16.75
#